data_AF-A0A349W8R4-F1
#
_entry.id   AF-A0A349W8R4-F1
#
_cell.length_a   1.000
_cell.length_b   1.000
_cell.length_c   1.000
_cell.angle_alpha   90.00
_cell.angle_beta   90.00
_cell.angle_gamma   90.00
#
_symmetry.space_group_name_H-M   'P 1'
#
loop_
_entity.id
_entity.type
_entity.pdbx_description
1 polymer ?
#
loop_
_entity_poly.entity_id
_entity_poly.type
_entity_poly.pdbx_seq_one_letter_code
_entity_poly.pdbx_strand_id
1 'polypeptide(L)'
;MPQVFRNSLLSLRDMIVSAGPLALLPVLLLALAYWWLQPTPPKTVVLATGPAQSAYEAFGKRYQQALAAEGIAVHLLPSEGSLANLQLLREGRADLAFVQGGTAVLQPEDHEQLRSLGSLFVEPLWLFYREKAARRVAPSGRLDALPQLQGLHVNVGTEGSGVPTLMDKLLDANHLDAKALQLSRLEQTPATVAFLAGDIDVLVFASAPESPMVQMLLQTPGVRLMDFAQHEAYGRRFPFLTPVTLPRGVVDLAGNVPAADVRLVASTTALLAREGTHPALLQLFAQSAQGLHGGAGWFNRAREFPSTRHNELTIAPEADRAINEPVPLLQRYLPFWLA
;
A
#
# COMPACT_ATOMS: atom_id res chain seq x y z
N MET A 1 -59.59 -27.94 41.65
CA MET A 1 -58.69 -27.65 40.52
C MET A 1 -57.32 -28.36 40.64
N PRO A 2 -57.17 -29.66 40.31
CA PRO A 2 -55.80 -30.19 40.14
C PRO A 2 -55.56 -31.12 38.93
N GLN A 3 -56.57 -31.70 38.27
CA GLN A 3 -56.34 -32.74 37.24
C GLN A 3 -56.04 -32.18 35.85
N VAL A 4 -56.74 -31.11 35.44
CA VAL A 4 -56.54 -30.50 34.11
C VAL A 4 -55.12 -29.92 33.99
N PHE A 5 -54.67 -29.20 35.02
CA PHE A 5 -53.30 -28.68 35.09
C PHE A 5 -52.23 -29.78 35.06
N ARG A 6 -52.45 -30.88 35.78
CA ARG A 6 -51.52 -32.02 35.82
C ARG A 6 -51.43 -32.73 34.47
N ASN A 7 -52.55 -32.88 33.77
CA ASN A 7 -52.59 -33.50 32.44
C ASN A 7 -51.97 -32.60 31.36
N SER A 8 -52.18 -31.28 31.43
CA SER A 8 -51.50 -30.33 30.54
C SER A 8 -49.98 -30.30 30.77
N LEU A 9 -49.52 -30.40 32.02
CA LEU A 9 -48.10 -30.51 32.36
C LEU A 9 -47.47 -31.82 31.85
N LEU A 10 -48.21 -32.94 31.92
CA LEU A 10 -47.75 -34.23 31.39
C LEU A 10 -47.70 -34.24 29.86
N SER A 11 -48.71 -33.69 29.19
CA SER A 11 -48.73 -33.55 27.73
C SER A 11 -47.64 -32.60 27.21
N LEU A 12 -47.36 -31.51 27.92
CA LEU A 12 -46.25 -30.61 27.61
C LEU A 12 -44.90 -31.30 27.80
N ARG A 13 -44.75 -32.11 28.87
CA ARG A 13 -43.56 -32.93 29.10
C ARG A 13 -43.35 -33.94 27.98
N ASP A 14 -44.40 -34.64 27.56
CA ASP A 14 -44.30 -35.64 26.49
C ASP A 14 -44.01 -34.99 25.13
N MET A 15 -44.55 -33.79 24.87
CA MET A 15 -44.23 -32.98 23.69
C MET A 15 -42.77 -32.47 23.71
N ILE A 16 -42.25 -32.03 24.86
CA ILE A 16 -40.85 -31.62 25.01
C ILE A 16 -39.92 -32.84 24.89
N VAL A 17 -40.31 -34.01 25.39
CA VAL A 17 -39.50 -35.24 25.30
C VAL A 17 -39.47 -35.80 23.86
N SER A 18 -40.56 -35.64 23.10
CA SER A 18 -40.66 -36.14 21.71
C SER A 18 -40.18 -35.13 20.66
N ALA A 19 -40.55 -33.86 20.77
CA ALA A 19 -40.18 -32.81 19.82
C ALA A 19 -38.92 -32.02 20.25
N GLY A 20 -38.54 -32.07 21.53
CA GLY A 20 -37.36 -31.37 22.04
C GLY A 20 -36.05 -31.82 21.42
N PRO A 21 -35.76 -33.14 21.26
CA PRO A 21 -34.57 -33.59 20.55
C PRO A 21 -34.54 -33.13 19.08
N LEU A 22 -35.71 -33.07 18.43
CA LEU A 22 -35.85 -32.62 17.04
C LEU A 22 -35.66 -31.09 16.91
N ALA A 23 -36.10 -30.31 17.90
CA ALA A 23 -35.93 -28.85 17.96
C ALA A 23 -34.54 -28.42 18.47
N LEU A 24 -33.88 -29.24 19.28
CA LEU A 24 -32.51 -29.03 19.74
C LEU A 24 -31.50 -29.20 18.61
N LEU A 25 -31.76 -30.10 17.66
CA LEU A 25 -30.87 -30.37 16.54
C LEU A 25 -30.60 -29.13 15.65
N PRO A 26 -31.59 -28.36 15.18
CA PRO A 26 -31.33 -27.13 14.44
C PRO A 26 -30.67 -26.03 15.28
N VAL A 27 -31.01 -25.92 16.57
CA VAL A 27 -30.33 -24.95 17.47
C VAL A 27 -28.87 -25.34 17.67
N LEU A 28 -28.57 -26.63 17.86
CA LEU A 28 -27.22 -27.15 17.97
C LEU A 28 -26.43 -26.96 16.67
N LEU A 29 -27.05 -27.21 15.52
CA LEU A 29 -26.44 -26.96 14.20
C LEU A 29 -26.16 -25.47 13.99
N LEU A 30 -27.08 -24.58 14.37
CA LEU A 30 -26.86 -23.13 14.32
C LEU A 30 -25.76 -22.68 15.29
N ALA A 31 -25.70 -23.26 16.48
CA ALA A 31 -24.65 -22.98 17.46
C ALA A 31 -23.28 -23.49 16.99
N LEU A 32 -23.22 -24.69 16.42
CA LEU A 32 -22.01 -25.25 15.81
C LEU A 32 -21.58 -24.43 14.59
N ALA A 33 -22.52 -24.03 13.74
CA ALA A 33 -22.25 -23.15 12.61
C ALA A 33 -21.73 -21.79 13.08
N TYR A 34 -22.37 -21.16 14.07
CA TYR A 34 -21.92 -19.89 14.66
C TYR A 34 -20.52 -20.02 15.28
N TRP A 35 -20.25 -21.12 15.99
CA TRP A 35 -18.95 -21.38 16.59
C TRP A 35 -17.86 -21.63 15.53
N TRP A 36 -18.20 -22.37 14.46
CA TRP A 36 -17.28 -22.70 13.37
C TRP A 36 -17.01 -21.51 12.44
N LEU A 37 -18.03 -20.70 12.14
CA LEU A 37 -17.93 -19.52 11.27
C LEU A 37 -17.33 -18.29 11.97
N GLN A 38 -17.26 -18.28 13.31
CA GLN A 38 -16.79 -17.14 14.11
C GLN A 38 -17.27 -15.78 13.57
N PRO A 39 -18.58 -15.57 13.38
CA PRO A 39 -19.09 -14.42 12.61
C PRO A 39 -18.82 -13.06 13.27
N THR A 40 -18.38 -13.02 14.54
CA THR A 40 -17.97 -11.79 15.21
C THR A 40 -16.52 -11.47 14.87
N PRO A 41 -16.25 -10.43 14.05
CA PRO A 41 -14.88 -10.08 13.75
C PRO A 41 -14.13 -9.57 14.98
N PRO A 42 -12.79 -9.65 14.95
CA PRO A 42 -11.97 -8.98 15.94
C PRO A 42 -12.27 -7.48 15.90
N LYS A 43 -12.40 -6.87 17.07
CA LYS A 43 -12.56 -5.41 17.20
C LYS A 43 -11.23 -4.65 17.14
N THR A 44 -10.12 -5.37 17.02
CA THR A 44 -8.78 -4.81 17.02
C THR A 44 -8.01 -5.37 15.84
N VAL A 45 -7.21 -4.54 15.19
CA VAL A 45 -6.40 -4.93 14.05
C VAL A 45 -5.10 -4.14 14.06
N VAL A 46 -3.98 -4.78 13.73
CA VAL A 46 -2.68 -4.12 13.66
C VAL A 46 -2.34 -3.79 12.22
N LEU A 47 -2.13 -2.51 11.93
CA LEU A 47 -1.74 -1.99 10.62
C LEU A 47 -0.30 -1.49 10.68
N ALA A 48 0.62 -2.16 9.99
CA ALA A 48 1.99 -1.66 9.82
C ALA A 48 2.03 -0.52 8.80
N THR A 49 2.71 0.56 9.18
CA THR A 49 2.70 1.85 8.48
C THR A 49 4.08 2.18 7.90
N GLY A 50 4.71 3.28 8.29
CA GLY A 50 6.03 3.64 7.79
C GLY A 50 6.70 4.63 8.72
N PRO A 51 7.81 5.25 8.29
CA PRO A 51 8.52 6.23 9.10
C PRO A 51 7.62 7.41 9.46
N ALA A 52 8.02 8.16 10.49
CA ALA A 52 7.33 9.39 10.83
C ALA A 52 7.27 10.36 9.64
N GLN A 53 6.16 11.09 9.51
CA GLN A 53 5.87 12.01 8.41
C GLN A 53 5.80 11.36 7.01
N SER A 54 5.80 10.03 6.92
CA SER A 54 5.59 9.32 5.66
C SER A 54 4.12 9.33 5.23
N ALA A 55 3.89 9.06 3.94
CA ALA A 55 2.55 8.84 3.41
C ALA A 55 1.85 7.68 4.14
N TYR A 56 2.58 6.62 4.48
CA TYR A 56 2.04 5.43 5.15
C TYR A 56 1.54 5.75 6.57
N GLU A 57 2.26 6.57 7.32
CA GLU A 57 1.79 7.04 8.64
C GLU A 57 0.50 7.86 8.50
N ALA A 58 0.48 8.79 7.54
CA ALA A 58 -0.68 9.65 7.29
C ALA A 58 -1.91 8.85 6.86
N PHE A 59 -1.74 7.88 5.94
CA PHE A 59 -2.82 6.98 5.53
C PHE A 59 -3.25 6.08 6.69
N GLY A 60 -2.32 5.52 7.47
CA GLY A 60 -2.63 4.72 8.65
C GLY A 60 -3.56 5.45 9.62
N LYS A 61 -3.27 6.72 9.93
CA LYS A 61 -4.14 7.57 10.76
C LYS A 61 -5.54 7.76 10.15
N ARG A 62 -5.63 7.92 8.83
CA ARG A 62 -6.92 8.03 8.12
C ARG A 62 -7.71 6.73 8.17
N TYR A 63 -7.07 5.57 8.00
CA TYR A 63 -7.71 4.26 8.19
C TYR A 63 -8.18 4.07 9.63
N GLN A 64 -7.35 4.43 10.61
CA GLN A 64 -7.71 4.36 12.03
C GLN A 64 -8.96 5.18 12.33
N GLN A 65 -9.05 6.41 11.82
CA GLN A 65 -10.23 7.26 11.98
C GLN A 65 -11.46 6.69 11.27
N ALA A 66 -11.31 6.22 10.03
CA ALA A 66 -12.42 5.67 9.25
C ALA A 66 -13.00 4.41 9.91
N LEU A 67 -12.15 3.48 10.36
CA LEU A 67 -12.58 2.22 10.95
C LEU A 67 -13.07 2.37 12.41
N ALA A 68 -12.67 3.42 13.11
CA ALA A 68 -13.21 3.72 14.44
C ALA A 68 -14.72 4.02 14.40
N ALA A 69 -15.23 4.60 13.30
CA ALA A 69 -16.67 4.83 13.10
C ALA A 69 -17.45 3.50 13.02
N GLU A 70 -16.81 2.43 12.58
CA GLU A 70 -17.37 1.08 12.51
C GLU A 70 -17.11 0.26 13.80
N GLY A 71 -16.51 0.87 14.82
CA GLY A 71 -16.20 0.20 16.10
C GLY A 71 -14.96 -0.70 16.06
N ILE A 72 -14.07 -0.51 15.09
CA ILE A 72 -12.80 -1.23 14.97
C ILE A 72 -11.64 -0.33 15.42
N ALA A 73 -10.88 -0.82 16.40
CA ALA A 73 -9.65 -0.19 16.86
C ALA A 73 -8.46 -0.63 15.99
N VAL A 74 -7.96 0.29 15.16
CA VAL A 74 -6.75 0.07 14.37
C VAL A 74 -5.53 0.51 15.17
N HIS A 75 -4.66 -0.43 15.52
CA HIS A 75 -3.37 -0.17 16.13
C HIS A 75 -2.32 0.05 15.04
N LEU A 76 -1.81 1.27 14.95
CA LEU A 76 -0.76 1.62 14.00
C LEU A 76 0.58 1.13 14.54
N LEU A 77 1.28 0.33 13.75
CA LEU A 77 2.64 -0.13 14.04
C LEU A 77 3.61 0.65 13.13
N PRO A 78 4.40 1.60 13.67
CA PRO A 78 5.44 2.29 12.90
C PRO A 78 6.53 1.31 12.42
N SER A 79 7.13 1.62 11.27
CA SER A 79 8.18 0.79 10.66
C SER A 79 9.14 1.64 9.82
N GLU A 80 10.20 1.03 9.31
CA GLU A 80 11.14 1.66 8.38
C GLU A 80 10.62 1.74 6.92
N GLY A 81 9.44 1.17 6.64
CA GLY A 81 8.85 1.16 5.30
C GLY A 81 8.48 -0.24 4.80
N SER A 82 8.39 -0.37 3.47
CA SER A 82 7.80 -1.52 2.79
C SER A 82 8.46 -2.86 3.08
N LEU A 83 9.80 -2.91 3.14
CA LEU A 83 10.54 -4.15 3.45
C LEU A 83 10.28 -4.59 4.89
N ALA A 84 10.34 -3.64 5.84
CA ALA A 84 10.04 -3.91 7.25
C ALA A 84 8.58 -4.35 7.44
N ASN A 85 7.64 -3.73 6.71
CA ASN A 85 6.23 -4.08 6.73
C ASN A 85 5.94 -5.51 6.27
N LEU A 86 6.55 -5.94 5.17
CA LEU A 86 6.41 -7.31 4.70
C LEU A 86 6.94 -8.31 5.74
N GLN A 87 8.05 -7.99 6.39
CA GLN A 87 8.59 -8.82 7.47
C GLN A 87 7.65 -8.89 8.68
N LEU A 88 7.03 -7.77 9.06
CA LEU A 88 6.04 -7.72 10.15
C LEU A 88 4.78 -8.56 9.85
N LEU A 89 4.36 -8.64 8.58
CA LEU A 89 3.28 -9.53 8.14
C LEU A 89 3.69 -11.00 8.28
N ARG A 90 4.88 -11.38 7.81
CA ARG A 90 5.42 -12.74 7.91
C ARG A 90 5.57 -13.21 9.36
N GLU A 91 6.00 -12.31 10.24
CA GLU A 91 6.16 -12.59 11.68
C GLU A 91 4.84 -12.63 12.45
N GLY A 92 3.71 -12.32 11.82
CA GLY A 92 2.41 -12.23 12.49
C GLY A 92 2.29 -11.05 13.46
N ARG A 93 3.19 -10.07 13.38
CA ARG A 93 3.20 -8.86 14.22
C ARG A 93 2.27 -7.77 13.72
N ALA A 94 1.95 -7.79 12.42
CA ALA A 94 0.95 -6.94 11.78
C ALA A 94 -0.07 -7.81 11.03
N ASP A 95 -1.34 -7.41 11.03
CA ASP A 95 -2.42 -8.09 10.31
C ASP A 95 -2.52 -7.56 8.88
N LEU A 96 -2.34 -6.24 8.72
CA LEU A 96 -2.26 -5.56 7.44
C LEU A 96 -1.02 -4.67 7.36
N ALA A 97 -0.53 -4.40 6.16
CA ALA A 97 0.57 -3.46 5.95
C ALA A 97 0.57 -2.83 4.56
N PHE A 98 1.08 -1.60 4.47
CA PHE A 98 1.39 -0.98 3.18
C PHE A 98 2.70 -1.55 2.63
N VAL A 99 2.67 -2.12 1.43
CA VAL A 99 3.86 -2.70 0.81
C VAL A 99 3.99 -2.18 -0.62
N GLN A 100 5.10 -1.52 -0.90
CA GLN A 100 5.46 -1.02 -2.21
C GLN A 100 6.00 -2.13 -3.09
N GLY A 101 5.46 -2.27 -4.29
CA GLY A 101 5.91 -3.29 -5.22
C GLY A 101 7.37 -3.12 -5.62
N GLY A 102 8.07 -4.23 -5.81
CA GLY A 102 9.48 -4.24 -6.20
C GLY A 102 10.50 -3.95 -5.10
N THR A 103 10.07 -3.45 -3.94
CA THR A 103 10.94 -3.07 -2.79
C THR A 103 11.33 -4.22 -1.87
N ALA A 104 10.65 -5.36 -2.00
CA ALA A 104 10.97 -6.58 -1.28
C ALA A 104 11.00 -7.77 -2.25
N VAL A 105 11.68 -8.83 -1.84
CA VAL A 105 11.63 -10.12 -2.55
C VAL A 105 10.50 -10.92 -1.93
N LEU A 106 9.46 -11.17 -2.72
CA LEU A 106 8.40 -12.10 -2.36
C LEU A 106 8.98 -13.52 -2.36
N GLN A 107 8.66 -14.26 -1.31
CA GLN A 107 8.98 -15.67 -1.14
C GLN A 107 7.79 -16.50 -1.65
N PRO A 108 8.01 -17.76 -2.11
CA PRO A 108 6.92 -18.63 -2.51
C PRO A 108 5.79 -18.74 -1.47
N GLU A 109 6.16 -18.75 -0.19
CA GLU A 109 5.25 -18.83 0.95
C GLU A 109 4.35 -17.60 1.07
N ASP A 110 4.80 -16.42 0.62
CA ASP A 110 3.99 -15.19 0.66
C ASP A 110 2.75 -15.32 -0.22
N HIS A 111 2.81 -16.09 -1.32
CA HIS A 111 1.66 -16.32 -2.21
C HIS A 111 0.55 -17.14 -1.54
N GLU A 112 0.90 -17.92 -0.51
CA GLU A 112 -0.07 -18.72 0.27
C GLU A 112 -0.50 -17.98 1.53
N GLN A 113 0.40 -17.24 2.17
CA GLN A 113 0.19 -16.62 3.48
C GLN A 113 -0.35 -15.19 3.42
N LEU A 114 -0.24 -14.52 2.27
CA LEU A 114 -0.63 -13.13 2.11
C LEU A 114 -1.64 -12.96 0.97
N ARG A 115 -2.47 -11.92 1.11
CA ARG A 115 -3.41 -11.44 0.09
C ARG A 115 -3.26 -9.95 -0.09
N SER A 116 -3.53 -9.49 -1.30
CA SER A 116 -3.62 -8.06 -1.60
C SER A 116 -5.07 -7.59 -1.47
N LEU A 117 -5.28 -6.43 -0.84
CA LEU A 117 -6.53 -5.68 -0.89
C LEU A 117 -6.57 -4.68 -2.06
N GLY A 118 -5.61 -4.81 -2.97
CA GLY A 118 -5.47 -3.97 -4.15
C GLY A 118 -4.37 -2.94 -4.02
N SER A 119 -3.98 -2.44 -5.17
CA SER A 119 -3.12 -1.29 -5.37
C SER A 119 -3.83 -0.03 -4.90
N LEU A 120 -3.20 0.79 -4.08
CA LEU A 120 -3.79 1.97 -3.45
C LEU A 120 -3.34 3.29 -4.09
N PHE A 121 -2.09 3.37 -4.54
CA PHE A 121 -1.55 4.54 -5.23
C PHE A 121 -0.18 4.19 -5.84
N VAL A 122 0.32 5.09 -6.67
CA VAL A 122 1.68 5.02 -7.20
C VAL A 122 2.65 5.85 -6.37
N GLU A 123 3.85 5.33 -6.19
CA GLU A 123 5.00 5.99 -5.59
C GLU A 123 6.07 6.16 -6.66
N PRO A 124 6.16 7.34 -7.30
CA PRO A 124 7.22 7.61 -8.25
C PRO A 124 8.60 7.44 -7.62
N LEU A 125 9.51 6.86 -8.39
CA LEU A 125 10.92 6.84 -8.05
C LEU A 125 11.52 8.20 -8.41
N TRP A 126 11.65 9.06 -7.40
CA TRP A 126 12.22 10.39 -7.55
C TRP A 126 13.73 10.27 -7.64
N LEU A 127 14.30 10.64 -8.80
CA LEU A 127 15.74 10.70 -9.02
C LEU A 127 16.12 12.15 -9.32
N PHE A 128 16.39 12.89 -8.26
CA PHE A 128 16.85 14.27 -8.34
C PHE A 128 18.37 14.29 -8.48
N TYR A 129 18.89 15.15 -9.35
CA TYR A 129 20.32 15.32 -9.54
C TYR A 129 20.68 16.79 -9.60
N ARG A 130 21.93 17.10 -9.25
CA ARG A 130 22.48 18.45 -9.39
C ARG A 130 22.97 18.65 -10.81
N GLU A 131 22.58 19.76 -11.44
CA GLU A 131 22.99 20.07 -12.81
C GLU A 131 24.52 20.12 -12.96
N LYS A 132 25.23 20.66 -11.96
CA LYS A 132 26.70 20.70 -11.94
C LYS A 132 27.32 19.30 -11.95
N ALA A 133 26.72 18.35 -11.23
CA ALA A 133 27.19 16.97 -11.19
C ALA A 133 26.92 16.26 -12.51
N ALA A 134 25.73 16.44 -13.09
CA ALA A 134 25.36 15.85 -14.38
C ALA A 134 26.28 16.30 -15.52
N ARG A 135 26.74 17.55 -15.53
CA ARG A 135 27.69 18.06 -16.54
C ARG A 135 29.04 17.31 -16.56
N ARG A 136 29.41 16.61 -15.49
CA ARG A 136 30.64 15.79 -15.44
C ARG A 136 30.51 14.50 -16.25
N VAL A 137 29.30 13.98 -16.41
CA VAL A 137 29.02 12.68 -17.05
C VAL A 137 28.22 12.80 -18.34
N ALA A 138 27.48 13.91 -18.52
CA ALA A 138 26.67 14.19 -19.70
C ALA A 138 26.91 15.65 -20.15
N PRO A 139 27.49 15.90 -21.34
CA PRO A 139 27.75 17.26 -21.83
C PRO A 139 26.49 18.15 -21.92
N SER A 140 25.32 17.55 -22.14
CA SER A 140 24.02 18.23 -22.14
C SER A 140 23.60 18.75 -20.76
N GLY A 141 24.25 18.28 -19.68
CA GLY A 141 23.85 18.52 -18.30
C GLY A 141 22.51 17.87 -17.93
N ARG A 142 22.03 16.93 -18.75
CA ARG A 142 20.76 16.20 -18.55
C ARG A 142 21.04 14.72 -18.35
N LEU A 143 20.39 14.14 -17.34
CA LEU A 143 20.33 12.70 -17.14
C LEU A 143 18.96 12.18 -17.61
N ASP A 144 18.97 11.12 -18.41
CA ASP A 144 17.81 10.43 -18.96
C ASP A 144 17.94 8.90 -18.99
N ALA A 145 19.08 8.36 -18.55
CA ALA A 145 19.33 6.92 -18.46
C ALA A 145 20.21 6.55 -17.26
N LEU A 146 19.92 5.42 -16.61
CA LEU A 146 20.65 4.94 -15.44
C LEU A 146 22.17 4.74 -15.65
N PRO A 147 22.68 4.30 -16.82
CA PRO A 147 24.12 4.21 -17.05
C PRO A 147 24.86 5.55 -16.85
N GLN A 148 24.20 6.70 -17.01
CA GLN A 148 24.82 8.01 -16.80
C GLN A 148 25.09 8.31 -15.32
N LEU A 149 24.62 7.48 -14.38
CA LEU A 149 24.91 7.60 -12.96
C LEU A 149 26.29 7.09 -12.58
N GLN A 150 26.99 6.43 -13.50
CA GLN A 150 28.33 5.89 -13.27
C GLN A 150 29.29 6.97 -12.78
N GLY A 151 29.99 6.68 -11.68
CA GLY A 151 30.95 7.58 -11.05
C GLY A 151 30.33 8.73 -10.23
N LEU A 152 29.01 8.85 -10.17
CA LEU A 152 28.33 9.82 -9.30
C LEU A 152 28.12 9.28 -7.89
N HIS A 153 28.02 10.20 -6.92
CA HIS A 153 27.58 9.88 -5.56
C HIS A 153 26.06 9.86 -5.48
N VAL A 154 25.49 8.67 -5.28
CA VAL A 154 24.05 8.41 -5.30
C VAL A 154 23.57 7.92 -3.93
N ASN A 155 22.64 8.65 -3.32
CA ASN A 155 21.95 8.16 -2.13
C ASN A 155 20.70 7.38 -2.51
N VAL A 156 20.57 6.16 -2.02
CA VAL A 156 19.45 5.25 -2.33
C VAL A 156 18.54 4.95 -1.13
N GLY A 157 18.66 5.73 -0.05
CA GLY A 157 17.85 5.56 1.16
C GLY A 157 18.34 4.43 2.08
N THR A 158 17.63 4.21 3.18
CA THR A 158 17.94 3.18 4.17
C THR A 158 17.54 1.79 3.68
N GLU A 159 18.14 0.74 4.24
CA GLU A 159 17.81 -0.67 3.92
C GLU A 159 16.31 -0.97 4.08
N GLY A 160 15.68 -0.47 5.16
CA GLY A 160 14.27 -0.73 5.46
C GLY A 160 13.28 -0.06 4.50
N SER A 161 13.70 0.98 3.77
CA SER A 161 12.85 1.67 2.79
C SER A 161 12.56 0.82 1.55
N GLY A 162 13.45 -0.15 1.25
CA GLY A 162 13.39 -1.00 0.07
C GLY A 162 13.65 -0.29 -1.28
N VAL A 163 13.97 1.01 -1.26
CA VAL A 163 14.53 1.73 -2.41
C VAL A 163 15.89 1.15 -2.85
N PRO A 164 16.81 0.72 -1.97
CA PRO A 164 18.05 0.06 -2.39
C PRO A 164 17.78 -1.18 -3.24
N THR A 165 16.87 -2.06 -2.81
CA THR A 165 16.48 -3.26 -3.55
C THR A 165 15.86 -2.95 -4.90
N LEU A 166 15.01 -1.91 -4.98
CA LEU A 166 14.46 -1.46 -6.26
C LEU A 166 15.56 -0.94 -7.19
N MET A 167 16.48 -0.12 -6.66
CA MET A 167 17.60 0.41 -7.44
C MET A 167 18.52 -0.69 -7.94
N ASP A 168 18.84 -1.70 -7.14
CA ASP A 168 19.66 -2.84 -7.56
C ASP A 168 19.03 -3.56 -8.77
N LYS A 169 17.73 -3.84 -8.73
CA LYS A 169 17.00 -4.45 -9.87
C LYS A 169 17.07 -3.59 -11.13
N LEU A 170 16.95 -2.27 -10.98
CA LEU A 170 17.00 -1.33 -12.10
C LEU A 170 18.42 -1.23 -12.69
N LEU A 171 19.44 -1.19 -11.85
CA LEU A 171 20.84 -1.17 -12.25
C LEU A 171 21.23 -2.47 -12.98
N ASP A 172 20.86 -3.63 -12.42
CA ASP A 172 21.07 -4.94 -13.02
C ASP A 172 20.42 -5.05 -14.41
N ALA A 173 19.21 -4.51 -14.58
CA ALA A 173 18.51 -4.50 -15.86
C ALA A 173 19.21 -3.68 -16.95
N ASN A 174 20.05 -2.74 -16.53
CA ASN A 174 20.89 -1.90 -17.40
C ASN A 174 22.34 -2.40 -17.46
N HIS A 175 22.64 -3.57 -16.88
CA HIS A 175 23.99 -4.13 -16.81
C HIS A 175 25.00 -3.18 -16.13
N LEU A 176 24.54 -2.39 -15.15
CA LEU A 176 25.39 -1.49 -14.39
C LEU A 176 25.70 -2.09 -13.02
N ASP A 177 26.97 -2.39 -12.74
CA ASP A 177 27.40 -2.82 -11.41
C ASP A 177 27.24 -1.66 -10.42
N ALA A 178 26.57 -1.90 -9.29
CA ALA A 178 26.41 -0.94 -8.20
C ALA A 178 27.75 -0.37 -7.71
N LYS A 179 28.85 -1.13 -7.82
CA LYS A 179 30.22 -0.68 -7.49
C LYS A 179 30.75 0.41 -8.43
N ALA A 180 30.13 0.59 -9.59
CA ALA A 180 30.46 1.68 -10.51
C ALA A 180 29.91 3.04 -10.01
N LEU A 181 29.10 3.04 -8.95
CA LEU A 181 28.53 4.21 -8.29
C LEU A 181 29.14 4.35 -6.89
N GLN A 182 29.19 5.58 -6.38
CA GLN A 182 29.45 5.81 -4.96
C GLN A 182 28.10 5.81 -4.24
N LEU A 183 27.72 4.71 -3.61
CA LEU A 183 26.41 4.58 -2.97
C LEU A 183 26.43 5.01 -1.50
N SER A 184 25.43 5.79 -1.10
CA SER A 184 25.12 6.10 0.30
C SER A 184 23.69 5.67 0.67
N ARG A 185 23.50 5.40 1.96
CA ARG A 185 22.25 4.88 2.55
C ARG A 185 21.77 5.74 3.71
N LEU A 186 21.75 7.05 3.49
CA LEU A 186 21.25 8.02 4.45
C LEU A 186 19.72 8.06 4.41
N GLU A 187 19.12 8.32 5.57
CA GLU A 187 17.70 8.68 5.68
C GLU A 187 17.37 9.91 4.84
N GLN A 188 16.09 10.07 4.48
CA GLN A 188 15.65 11.06 3.50
C GLN A 188 16.05 12.50 3.86
N THR A 189 15.89 12.91 5.12
CA THR A 189 16.25 14.26 5.58
C THR A 189 17.75 14.52 5.54
N PRO A 190 18.62 13.73 6.20
CA PRO A 190 20.08 13.94 6.11
C PRO A 190 20.61 13.78 4.69
N ALA A 191 20.05 12.87 3.88
CA ALA A 191 20.38 12.74 2.46
C ALA A 191 20.08 14.01 1.67
N THR A 192 18.92 14.62 1.91
CA THR A 192 18.53 15.87 1.26
C THR A 192 19.44 17.02 1.66
N VAL A 193 19.80 17.13 2.94
CA VAL A 193 20.76 18.15 3.41
C VAL A 193 22.12 17.98 2.72
N ALA A 194 22.67 16.77 2.69
CA ALA A 194 23.94 16.48 2.03
C ALA A 194 23.89 16.69 0.50
N PHE A 195 22.76 16.37 -0.13
CA PHE A 195 22.51 16.65 -1.55
C PHE A 195 22.52 18.14 -1.86
N LEU A 196 21.80 18.94 -1.07
CA LEU A 196 21.78 20.41 -1.23
C LEU A 196 23.14 21.05 -0.92
N ALA A 197 23.91 20.46 0.00
CA ALA A 197 25.19 20.99 0.44
C ALA A 197 26.31 20.86 -0.60
N GLY A 198 26.36 19.77 -1.36
CA GLY A 198 27.64 19.48 -2.00
C GLY A 198 27.95 18.01 -2.21
N ASP A 199 27.53 17.22 -1.25
CA ASP A 199 28.22 15.99 -0.90
C ASP A 199 27.67 14.80 -1.65
N ILE A 200 26.40 14.89 -2.08
CA ILE A 200 25.68 13.88 -2.86
C ILE A 200 25.29 14.48 -4.21
N ASP A 201 25.48 13.73 -5.28
CA ASP A 201 25.22 14.17 -6.64
C ASP A 201 23.81 13.87 -7.11
N VAL A 202 23.27 12.74 -6.62
CA VAL A 202 21.97 12.19 -6.99
C VAL A 202 21.26 11.71 -5.73
N LEU A 203 20.03 12.17 -5.55
CA LEU A 203 19.16 11.76 -4.47
C LEU A 203 18.03 10.90 -5.04
N VAL A 204 17.94 9.65 -4.57
CA VAL A 204 16.90 8.70 -4.95
C VAL A 204 16.01 8.40 -3.76
N PHE A 205 14.70 8.49 -3.95
CA PHE A 205 13.71 7.98 -2.99
C PHE A 205 12.37 7.69 -3.67
N ALA A 206 11.59 6.77 -3.11
CA ALA A 206 10.19 6.60 -3.46
C ALA A 206 9.34 7.39 -2.46
N SER A 207 8.41 8.19 -2.96
CA SER A 207 7.49 8.96 -2.11
C SER A 207 6.25 9.40 -2.86
N ALA A 208 5.21 9.73 -2.10
CA ALA A 208 4.00 10.32 -2.64
C ALA A 208 4.31 11.62 -3.42
N PRO A 209 3.64 11.83 -4.57
CA PRO A 209 3.83 12.98 -5.45
C PRO A 209 3.81 14.36 -4.80
N GLU A 210 2.85 14.54 -3.89
CA GLU A 210 2.55 15.84 -3.30
C GLU A 210 3.31 16.06 -1.99
N SER A 211 4.28 15.20 -1.65
CA SER A 211 5.06 15.36 -0.43
C SER A 211 5.79 16.72 -0.41
N PRO A 212 5.86 17.41 0.74
CA PRO A 212 6.53 18.71 0.84
C PRO A 212 7.99 18.68 0.36
N MET A 213 8.68 17.56 0.56
CA MET A 213 10.05 17.35 0.11
C MET A 213 10.18 17.38 -1.41
N VAL A 214 9.29 16.67 -2.13
CA VAL A 214 9.26 16.63 -3.60
C VAL A 214 8.95 18.03 -4.15
N GLN A 215 7.97 18.73 -3.57
CA GLN A 215 7.63 20.09 -3.98
C GLN A 215 8.81 21.06 -3.84
N MET A 216 9.55 20.97 -2.72
CA MET A 216 10.75 21.77 -2.48
C MET A 216 11.85 21.48 -3.51
N LEU A 217 12.14 20.19 -3.76
CA LEU A 217 13.20 19.79 -4.70
C LEU A 217 12.87 20.17 -6.16
N LEU A 218 11.61 20.06 -6.58
CA LEU A 218 11.15 20.47 -7.92
C LEU A 218 11.31 21.98 -8.17
N GLN A 219 11.33 22.80 -7.11
CA GLN A 219 11.47 24.25 -7.18
C GLN A 219 12.90 24.73 -6.85
N THR A 220 13.81 23.83 -6.46
CA THR A 220 15.16 24.20 -6.04
C THR A 220 16.05 24.54 -7.24
N PRO A 221 16.66 25.74 -7.30
CA PRO A 221 17.57 26.11 -8.40
C PRO A 221 18.78 25.17 -8.49
N GLY A 222 19.10 24.75 -9.72
CA GLY A 222 20.24 23.85 -9.99
C GLY A 222 19.99 22.38 -9.68
N VAL A 223 18.81 22.03 -9.15
CA VAL A 223 18.30 20.66 -9.03
C VAL A 223 17.42 20.35 -10.23
N ARG A 224 17.56 19.14 -10.76
CA ARG A 224 16.74 18.64 -11.87
C ARG A 224 16.22 17.25 -11.54
N LEU A 225 15.04 16.94 -12.07
CA LEU A 225 14.48 15.59 -12.04
C LEU A 225 14.91 14.81 -13.28
N MET A 226 15.33 13.56 -13.11
CA MET A 226 15.67 12.67 -14.22
C MET A 226 14.41 12.25 -14.97
N ASP A 227 14.48 12.35 -16.30
CA ASP A 227 13.42 11.90 -17.19
C ASP A 227 13.72 10.46 -17.62
N PHE A 228 12.95 9.49 -17.14
CA PHE A 228 13.10 8.08 -17.51
C PHE A 228 12.58 7.88 -18.94
N ALA A 229 13.44 8.10 -19.95
CA ALA A 229 13.06 8.01 -21.35
C ALA A 229 12.44 6.66 -21.75
N GLN A 230 12.82 5.60 -21.04
CA GLN A 230 12.36 4.22 -21.25
C GLN A 230 11.30 3.76 -20.23
N HIS A 231 10.57 4.66 -19.57
CA HIS A 231 9.60 4.31 -18.50
C HIS A 231 8.59 3.22 -18.91
N GLU A 232 8.10 3.22 -20.15
CA GLU A 232 7.22 2.17 -20.69
C GLU A 232 7.90 0.80 -20.73
N ALA A 233 9.17 0.75 -21.10
CA ALA A 233 9.93 -0.50 -21.16
C ALA A 233 10.15 -1.06 -19.76
N TYR A 234 10.42 -0.21 -18.77
CA TYR A 234 10.49 -0.61 -17.36
C TYR A 234 9.16 -1.19 -16.88
N GLY A 235 8.04 -0.52 -17.13
CA GLY A 235 6.72 -1.02 -16.72
C GLY A 235 6.33 -2.35 -17.38
N ARG A 236 6.80 -2.61 -18.60
CA ARG A 236 6.60 -3.91 -19.27
C ARG A 236 7.53 -5.01 -18.77
N ARG A 237 8.73 -4.66 -18.33
CA ARG A 237 9.73 -5.62 -17.84
C ARG A 237 9.52 -5.96 -16.36
N PHE A 238 9.00 -5.02 -15.59
CA PHE A 238 8.80 -5.13 -14.15
C PHE A 238 7.32 -4.95 -13.81
N PRO A 239 6.58 -6.03 -13.50
CA PRO A 239 5.14 -5.96 -13.23
C PRO A 239 4.72 -5.02 -12.10
N PHE A 240 5.65 -4.74 -11.16
CA PHE A 240 5.45 -3.83 -10.05
C PHE A 240 5.67 -2.35 -10.40
N LEU A 241 6.20 -2.04 -11.59
CA LEU A 241 6.39 -0.68 -12.07
C LEU A 241 5.25 -0.27 -13.00
N THR A 242 4.70 0.91 -12.73
CA THR A 242 3.76 1.62 -13.59
C THR A 242 4.49 2.81 -14.23
N PRO A 243 4.44 2.94 -15.57
CA PRO A 243 4.90 4.14 -16.24
C PRO A 243 4.00 5.32 -15.88
N VAL A 244 4.57 6.44 -15.46
CA VAL A 244 3.81 7.65 -15.12
C VAL A 244 4.46 8.89 -15.71
N THR A 245 3.66 9.93 -15.93
CA THR A 245 4.15 11.23 -16.45
C THR A 245 3.74 12.33 -15.49
N LEU A 246 4.73 13.11 -15.04
CA LEU A 246 4.52 14.33 -14.27
C LEU A 246 4.19 15.45 -15.26
N PRO A 247 2.95 15.97 -15.30
CA PRO A 247 2.56 16.93 -16.31
C PRO A 247 3.28 18.27 -16.13
N ARG A 248 3.58 18.94 -17.25
CA ARG A 248 4.06 20.32 -17.30
C ARG A 248 3.18 21.23 -16.44
N GLY A 249 3.81 22.04 -15.58
CA GLY A 249 3.13 23.04 -14.75
C GLY A 249 2.31 22.49 -13.59
N VAL A 250 2.29 21.17 -13.35
CA VAL A 250 1.44 20.58 -12.28
C VAL A 250 1.80 21.04 -10.87
N VAL A 251 3.06 21.41 -10.63
CA VAL A 251 3.53 21.91 -9.34
C VAL A 251 3.18 23.39 -9.17
N ASP A 252 3.46 24.18 -10.21
CA ASP A 252 3.14 25.60 -10.28
C ASP A 252 2.79 25.96 -11.72
N LEU A 253 1.53 26.30 -11.97
CA LEU A 253 1.04 26.68 -13.29
C LEU A 253 1.59 28.04 -13.74
N ALA A 254 1.78 28.98 -12.81
CA ALA A 254 2.27 30.32 -13.13
C ALA A 254 3.77 30.29 -13.43
N GLY A 255 4.55 29.59 -12.61
CA GLY A 255 5.97 29.32 -12.83
C GLY A 255 6.26 28.28 -13.91
N ASN A 256 5.23 27.57 -14.38
CA ASN A 256 5.34 26.47 -15.33
C ASN A 256 6.34 25.39 -14.84
N VAL A 257 6.12 24.88 -13.63
CA VAL A 257 6.96 23.87 -12.98
C VAL A 257 6.22 22.51 -12.93
N PRO A 258 6.80 21.43 -13.49
CA PRO A 258 8.00 21.40 -14.33
C PRO A 258 7.77 22.07 -15.69
N ALA A 259 8.86 22.51 -16.34
CA ALA A 259 8.79 23.27 -17.61
C ALA A 259 8.29 22.45 -18.81
N ALA A 260 8.37 21.12 -18.71
CA ALA A 260 7.89 20.14 -19.67
C ALA A 260 7.41 18.90 -18.91
N ASP A 261 6.67 18.03 -19.59
CA ASP A 261 6.32 16.71 -19.06
C ASP A 261 7.59 15.93 -18.71
N VAL A 262 7.60 15.30 -17.53
CA VAL A 262 8.72 14.46 -17.08
C VAL A 262 8.22 13.04 -16.90
N ARG A 263 8.86 12.09 -17.59
CA ARG A 263 8.47 10.69 -17.50
C ARG A 263 9.19 10.01 -16.35
N LEU A 264 8.47 9.21 -15.60
CA LEU A 264 8.97 8.53 -14.40
C LEU A 264 8.51 7.07 -14.40
N VAL A 265 9.22 6.27 -13.63
CA VAL A 265 8.73 4.95 -13.21
C VAL A 265 8.21 5.08 -11.79
N ALA A 266 7.05 4.49 -11.52
CA ALA A 266 6.49 4.46 -10.19
C ALA A 266 6.20 3.02 -9.78
N SER A 267 6.58 2.66 -8.57
CA SER A 267 6.09 1.43 -7.96
C SER A 267 4.66 1.62 -7.49
N THR A 268 3.89 0.54 -7.42
CA THR A 268 2.54 0.59 -6.86
C THR A 268 2.54 0.14 -5.42
N THR A 269 1.93 0.90 -4.52
CA THR A 269 1.74 0.48 -3.12
C THR A 269 0.46 -0.33 -3.01
N ALA A 270 0.53 -1.54 -2.49
CA ALA A 270 -0.62 -2.36 -2.16
C ALA A 270 -0.86 -2.36 -0.64
N LEU A 271 -2.12 -2.54 -0.24
CA LEU A 271 -2.45 -2.93 1.12
C LEU A 271 -2.47 -4.45 1.19
N LEU A 272 -1.49 -5.05 1.86
CA LEU A 272 -1.42 -6.48 2.04
C LEU A 272 -2.04 -6.88 3.37
N ALA A 273 -2.62 -8.06 3.42
CA ALA A 273 -3.16 -8.68 4.63
C ALA A 273 -2.66 -10.12 4.75
N ARG A 274 -2.54 -10.61 5.99
CA ARG A 274 -2.32 -12.05 6.22
C ARG A 274 -3.59 -12.84 5.85
N GLU A 275 -3.42 -14.05 5.33
CA GLU A 275 -4.53 -14.96 4.95
C GLU A 275 -5.48 -15.25 6.13
N GLY A 276 -4.95 -15.31 7.35
CA GLY A 276 -5.76 -15.50 8.57
C GLY A 276 -6.52 -14.27 9.05
N THR A 277 -6.45 -13.14 8.34
CA THR A 277 -7.16 -11.91 8.71
C THR A 277 -8.65 -12.07 8.43
N HIS A 278 -9.49 -11.72 9.40
CA HIS A 278 -10.93 -11.97 9.33
C HIS A 278 -11.57 -11.27 8.09
N PRO A 279 -12.38 -11.97 7.27
CA PRO A 279 -12.98 -11.43 6.04
C PRO A 279 -13.72 -10.10 6.22
N ALA A 280 -14.49 -9.94 7.29
CA ALA A 280 -15.17 -8.68 7.58
C ALA A 280 -14.21 -7.48 7.75
N LEU A 281 -13.00 -7.68 8.30
CA LEU A 281 -11.98 -6.64 8.35
C LEU A 281 -11.45 -6.32 6.95
N LEU A 282 -11.16 -7.34 6.14
CA LEU A 282 -10.69 -7.16 4.75
C LEU A 282 -11.70 -6.34 3.94
N GLN A 283 -13.00 -6.64 4.07
CA GLN A 283 -14.09 -5.91 3.44
C GLN A 283 -14.11 -4.44 3.90
N LEU A 284 -14.04 -4.17 5.21
CA LEU A 284 -14.04 -2.80 5.76
C LEU A 284 -12.83 -1.99 5.29
N PHE A 285 -11.64 -2.59 5.27
CA PHE A 285 -10.44 -1.95 4.75
C PHE A 285 -10.56 -1.66 3.26
N ALA A 286 -11.03 -2.62 2.45
CA ALA A 286 -11.19 -2.43 1.02
C ALA A 286 -12.27 -1.38 0.67
N GLN A 287 -13.35 -1.30 1.43
CA GLN A 287 -14.36 -0.25 1.28
C GLN A 287 -13.81 1.12 1.68
N SER A 288 -13.12 1.21 2.83
CA SER A 288 -12.46 2.43 3.28
C SER A 288 -11.43 2.92 2.26
N ALA A 289 -10.72 1.99 1.62
CA ALA A 289 -9.72 2.30 0.60
C ALA A 289 -10.32 3.08 -0.58
N GLN A 290 -11.56 2.80 -0.99
CA GLN A 290 -12.23 3.53 -2.08
C GLN A 290 -12.39 5.02 -1.77
N GLY A 291 -12.81 5.35 -0.55
CA GLY A 291 -12.95 6.74 -0.13
C GLY A 291 -11.59 7.42 0.10
N LEU A 292 -10.60 6.67 0.61
CA LEU A 292 -9.30 7.22 0.97
C LEU A 292 -8.37 7.44 -0.22
N HIS A 293 -8.47 6.60 -1.26
CA HIS A 293 -7.56 6.54 -2.41
C HIS A 293 -8.23 6.86 -3.76
N GLY A 294 -9.55 7.06 -3.81
CA GLY A 294 -10.29 7.36 -5.05
C GLY A 294 -10.17 8.79 -5.57
N GLY A 295 -9.47 9.68 -4.86
CA GLY A 295 -9.23 11.05 -5.30
C GLY A 295 -8.29 11.13 -6.51
N ALA A 296 -8.43 12.18 -7.32
CA ALA A 296 -7.44 12.49 -8.36
C ALA A 296 -6.17 13.09 -7.72
N GLY A 297 -5.03 12.86 -8.36
CA GLY A 297 -3.73 13.41 -7.95
C GLY A 297 -2.85 13.68 -9.17
N TRP A 298 -1.58 14.00 -8.95
CA TRP A 298 -0.65 14.34 -10.04
C TRP A 298 -0.41 13.22 -11.06
N PHE A 299 -0.53 11.96 -10.63
CA PHE A 299 -0.24 10.78 -11.46
C PHE A 299 -1.42 9.83 -11.63
N ASN A 300 -2.59 10.17 -11.09
CA ASN A 300 -3.76 9.32 -11.15
C ASN A 300 -5.04 10.13 -11.34
N ARG A 301 -5.98 9.58 -12.10
CA ARG A 301 -7.32 10.14 -12.27
C ARG A 301 -8.22 9.76 -11.10
N ALA A 302 -9.35 10.46 -10.98
CA ALA A 302 -10.38 10.10 -10.03
C ALA A 302 -10.87 8.66 -10.27
N ARG A 303 -11.01 7.90 -9.18
CA ARG A 303 -11.40 6.47 -9.16
C ARG A 303 -10.45 5.53 -9.90
N GLU A 304 -9.20 5.93 -10.10
CA GLU A 304 -8.18 5.02 -10.63
C GLU A 304 -7.68 4.04 -9.57
N PHE A 305 -7.71 4.45 -8.30
CA PHE A 305 -7.39 3.61 -7.14
C PHE A 305 -8.56 3.58 -6.14
N PRO A 306 -8.66 2.55 -5.28
CA PRO A 306 -7.88 1.31 -5.31
C PRO A 306 -8.16 0.48 -6.57
N SER A 307 -7.23 -0.39 -6.95
CA SER A 307 -7.26 -1.14 -8.22
C SER A 307 -6.76 -2.57 -8.05
N THR A 308 -7.40 -3.50 -8.77
CA THR A 308 -6.95 -4.91 -8.86
C THR A 308 -5.85 -5.11 -9.92
N ARG A 309 -5.43 -4.06 -10.62
CA ARG A 309 -4.29 -4.08 -11.57
C ARG A 309 -2.94 -3.90 -10.86
N HIS A 310 -1.88 -4.42 -11.49
CA HIS A 310 -0.48 -4.30 -11.05
C HIS A 310 -0.21 -4.84 -9.64
N ASN A 311 -0.89 -5.92 -9.25
CA ASN A 311 -0.67 -6.60 -7.97
C ASN A 311 0.33 -7.75 -8.14
N GLU A 312 1.27 -7.87 -7.20
CA GLU A 312 2.24 -8.98 -7.16
C GLU A 312 1.69 -10.22 -6.43
N LEU A 313 0.64 -10.06 -5.61
CA LEU A 313 -0.03 -11.11 -4.86
C LEU A 313 -1.51 -11.23 -5.25
N THR A 314 -2.09 -12.41 -4.99
CA THR A 314 -3.51 -12.69 -5.25
C THR A 314 -4.40 -11.72 -4.49
N ILE A 315 -5.40 -11.17 -5.18
CA ILE A 315 -6.40 -10.27 -4.59
C ILE A 315 -7.34 -11.06 -3.68
N ALA A 316 -7.60 -10.54 -2.48
CA ALA A 316 -8.62 -11.08 -1.59
C ALA A 316 -10.02 -10.94 -2.21
N PRO A 317 -10.90 -11.96 -2.14
CA PRO A 317 -12.25 -11.89 -2.70
C PRO A 317 -13.08 -10.69 -2.21
N GLU A 318 -12.88 -10.28 -0.95
CA GLU A 318 -13.53 -9.11 -0.34
C GLU A 318 -13.09 -7.81 -1.02
N ALA A 319 -11.81 -7.70 -1.34
CA ALA A 319 -11.27 -6.54 -2.04
C ALA A 319 -11.70 -6.50 -3.50
N ASP A 320 -11.68 -7.65 -4.19
CA ASP A 320 -12.17 -7.73 -5.56
C ASP A 320 -13.64 -7.29 -5.66
N ARG A 321 -14.48 -7.80 -4.76
CA ARG A 321 -15.89 -7.39 -4.65
C ARG A 321 -16.02 -5.90 -4.34
N ALA A 322 -15.29 -5.39 -3.35
CA ALA A 322 -15.38 -3.99 -2.99
C ALA A 322 -15.00 -3.07 -4.17
N ILE A 323 -13.94 -3.41 -4.92
CA ILE A 323 -13.40 -2.58 -6.00
C ILE A 323 -14.24 -2.70 -7.28
N ASN A 324 -14.66 -3.90 -7.64
CA ASN A 324 -15.23 -4.19 -8.96
C ASN A 324 -16.76 -4.36 -8.96
N GLU A 325 -17.39 -4.59 -7.80
CA GLU A 325 -18.84 -4.78 -7.70
C GLU A 325 -19.56 -3.58 -7.07
N PRO A 326 -20.83 -3.33 -7.43
CA PRO A 326 -21.63 -2.30 -6.77
C PRO A 326 -21.89 -2.66 -5.30
N VAL A 327 -21.96 -1.63 -4.44
CA VAL A 327 -22.28 -1.81 -3.01
C VAL A 327 -23.59 -2.61 -2.86
N PRO A 328 -23.57 -3.72 -2.08
CA PRO A 328 -24.75 -4.55 -1.82
C PRO A 328 -25.93 -3.73 -1.31
N LEU A 329 -27.15 -4.09 -1.70
CA LEU A 329 -28.36 -3.32 -1.39
C LEU A 329 -28.56 -3.09 0.11
N LEU A 330 -28.32 -4.12 0.95
CA LEU A 330 -28.48 -4.00 2.40
C LEU A 330 -27.49 -3.01 3.00
N GLN A 331 -26.23 -3.00 2.53
CA GLN A 331 -25.19 -2.07 3.00
C GLN A 331 -25.46 -0.60 2.64
N ARG A 332 -26.43 -0.33 1.76
CA ARG A 332 -26.87 1.04 1.45
C ARG A 332 -27.78 1.63 2.51
N TYR A 333 -28.46 0.79 3.28
CA TYR A 333 -29.53 1.20 4.21
C TYR A 333 -29.28 0.73 5.66
N LEU A 334 -28.42 -0.27 5.85
CA LEU A 334 -28.10 -0.83 7.15
C LEU A 334 -26.62 -0.58 7.48
N PRO A 335 -26.27 -0.37 8.76
CA PRO A 335 -24.89 -0.41 9.25
C PRO A 335 -24.19 -1.69 8.78
N PHE A 336 -22.87 -1.64 8.60
CA PHE A 336 -22.06 -2.77 8.13
C PHE A 336 -22.36 -4.08 8.89
N TRP A 337 -22.61 -3.99 10.19
CA TRP A 337 -22.89 -5.13 11.07
C TRP A 337 -24.27 -5.77 10.90
N LEU A 338 -25.20 -5.09 10.24
CA LEU A 338 -26.58 -5.54 10.03
C LEU A 338 -26.84 -5.95 8.56
N ALA A 339 -25.87 -5.74 7.68
CA ALA A 339 -26.01 -5.80 6.22
C ALA A 339 -25.29 -6.99 5.59
#